data_AF-A0A699Y203-F1
#
_entry.id   AF-A0A699Y203-F1
#
_cell.length_a   1.000
_cell.length_b   1.000
_cell.length_c   1.000
_cell.angle_alpha   90.00
_cell.angle_beta   90.00
_cell.angle_gamma   90.00
#
_symmetry.space_group_name_H-M   'P 1'
#
loop_
_entity.id
_entity.type
_entity.pdbx_description
1 polymer ?
#
loop_
_entity_poly.entity_id
_entity_poly.type
_entity_poly.pdbx_seq_one_letter_code
_entity_poly.pdbx_strand_id
1 'polypeptide(L)' 'LKGNSAKSMTTDNDGNLKIHPPVTAEEHQQVHREEKARTILLYALPDEHMGNFYHMIDARDI' A
#
# COMPACT_ATOMS: atom_id res chain seq x y z
N LEU A 1 5.91 26.53 -2.35
CA LEU A 1 6.16 25.65 -1.18
C LEU A 1 7.37 24.79 -1.50
N LYS A 2 8.40 24.84 -0.65
CA LYS A 2 9.72 24.25 -0.85
C LYS A 2 9.59 22.73 -0.93
N GLY A 3 9.81 22.15 -2.11
CA GLY A 3 9.73 20.71 -2.35
C GLY A 3 10.89 19.97 -1.69
N ASN A 4 10.74 19.66 -0.41
CA ASN A 4 11.56 18.69 0.30
C ASN A 4 10.85 17.33 0.24
N SER A 5 10.79 16.72 -0.94
CA SER A 5 10.40 15.31 -1.02
C SER A 5 11.41 14.52 -0.17
N ALA A 6 10.97 14.04 0.99
CA ALA A 6 11.76 13.17 1.84
C ALA A 6 12.14 11.95 0.98
N LYS A 7 13.41 11.88 0.57
CA LYS A 7 13.91 10.74 -0.20
C LYS A 7 13.82 9.54 0.73
N SER A 8 12.99 8.55 0.40
CA SER A 8 12.96 7.30 1.15
C SER A 8 14.26 6.54 0.87
N MET A 9 14.93 6.13 1.95
CA MET A 9 16.23 5.47 1.90
C MET A 9 16.14 4.20 2.72
N THR A 10 16.64 3.09 2.16
CA THR A 10 16.71 1.80 2.85
C THR A 10 18.09 1.19 2.65
N THR A 11 18.63 0.53 3.66
CA THR A 11 19.89 -0.21 3.55
C THR A 11 19.58 -1.67 3.26
N ASP A 12 20.25 -2.27 2.27
CA ASP A 12 20.13 -3.72 2.04
C ASP A 12 20.97 -4.55 3.01
N ASN A 13 20.82 -5.87 2.96
CA ASN A 13 21.51 -6.82 3.85
C ASN A 13 23.03 -6.77 3.70
N ASP A 14 23.54 -6.27 2.57
CA ASP A 14 24.96 -6.12 2.27
C ASP A 14 25.49 -4.74 2.70
N GLY A 15 24.65 -3.91 3.33
CA GLY A 15 25.01 -2.57 3.81
C GLY A 15 24.95 -1.49 2.75
N ASN A 16 24.48 -1.79 1.52
CA ASN A 16 24.40 -0.79 0.47
C ASN A 16 23.16 0.09 0.65
N LEU A 17 23.35 1.39 0.42
CA LEU A 17 22.30 2.38 0.53
C LEU A 17 21.46 2.42 -0.75
N LYS A 18 20.18 2.06 -0.65
CA LYS A 18 19.20 2.18 -1.73
C LYS A 18 18.37 3.43 -1.53
N ILE A 19 18.51 4.37 -2.47
CA ILE A 19 17.66 5.57 -2.56
C ILE A 19 16.49 5.19 -3.44
N HIS A 20 15.29 5.28 -2.89
CA HIS A 20 14.07 5.10 -3.67
C HIS A 20 13.79 6.38 -4.45
N PRO A 21 13.19 6.28 -5.65
CA PRO A 21 12.67 7.44 -6.35
C PRO A 21 11.76 8.25 -5.40
N PRO A 22 11.82 9.59 -5.44
CA PRO A 22 10.83 10.42 -4.78
C PRO A 22 9.45 9.96 -5.25
N VAL A 23 8.63 9.42 -4.34
CA VAL A 23 7.25 9.07 -4.69
C VAL A 23 6.53 10.37 -5.00
N THR A 24 6.13 10.54 -6.25
CA THR A 24 5.49 11.75 -6.75
C THR A 24 4.07 11.88 -6.18
N ALA A 25 3.54 13.10 -6.19
CA ALA A 25 2.16 13.32 -5.77
C ALA A 25 1.18 12.54 -6.67
N GLU A 26 1.52 12.39 -7.95
CA GLU A 26 0.76 11.63 -8.94
C GLU A 26 0.72 10.13 -8.61
N GLU A 27 1.85 9.54 -8.22
CA GLU A 27 1.92 8.14 -7.79
C GLU A 27 1.12 7.92 -6.51
N HIS A 28 1.24 8.80 -5.51
CA HIS A 28 0.43 8.75 -4.30
C HIS A 28 -1.07 8.82 -4.61
N GLN A 29 -1.47 9.71 -5.52
CA GLN A 29 -2.87 9.81 -5.95
C GLN A 29 -3.33 8.56 -6.69
N GLN A 30 -2.49 7.94 -7.51
CA GLN A 30 -2.84 6.71 -8.22
C GLN A 30 -3.05 5.55 -7.24
N VAL A 31 -2.14 5.37 -6.28
CA VAL A 31 -2.28 4.36 -5.23
C VAL A 31 -3.57 4.60 -4.44
N HIS A 32 -3.85 5.84 -4.06
CA HIS A 32 -5.07 6.17 -3.32
C HIS A 32 -6.36 5.87 -4.13
N ARG A 33 -6.35 6.17 -5.43
CA ARG A 33 -7.47 5.83 -6.34
C ARG A 33 -7.65 4.31 -6.45
N GLU A 34 -6.56 3.57 -6.56
CA GLU A 34 -6.58 2.11 -6.65
C GLU A 34 -7.07 1.47 -5.35
N GLU A 35 -6.56 1.89 -4.19
CA GLU A 35 -7.03 1.45 -2.88
C GLU A 35 -8.53 1.68 -2.72
N LYS A 36 -9.00 2.90 -3.07
CA LYS A 36 -10.42 3.23 -3.02
C LYS A 36 -11.27 2.33 -3.92
N ALA A 37 -10.82 2.05 -5.14
CA ALA A 37 -11.52 1.17 -6.06
C ALA A 37 -11.59 -0.28 -5.53
N ARG A 38 -10.49 -0.79 -4.96
CA ARG A 38 -10.43 -2.12 -4.35
C ARG A 38 -11.38 -2.24 -3.16
N THR A 39 -11.44 -1.22 -2.29
CA THR A 39 -12.37 -1.21 -1.16
C THR A 39 -13.82 -1.22 -1.62
N ILE A 40 -14.18 -0.42 -2.64
CA ILE A 40 -15.54 -0.43 -3.19
C ILE A 40 -15.89 -1.80 -3.78
N LEU A 41 -14.96 -2.40 -4.53
CA LEU A 41 -15.16 -3.73 -5.11
C LEU A 41 -15.35 -4.79 -4.02
N LEU A 42 -14.59 -4.71 -2.93
CA LEU A 42 -14.72 -5.61 -1.79
C LEU A 42 -16.11 -5.50 -1.13
N TYR A 43 -16.61 -4.28 -0.92
CA TYR A 43 -17.98 -4.08 -0.38
C TYR A 43 -19.09 -4.52 -1.34
N ALA A 44 -18.81 -4.61 -2.64
CA ALA A 44 -19.76 -5.10 -3.62
C ALA A 44 -19.84 -6.63 -3.66
N LEU A 45 -18.95 -7.35 -2.96
CA LEU A 45 -19.00 -8.81 -2.86
C LEU A 45 -20.10 -9.23 -1.88
N PRO A 46 -20.94 -10.23 -2.23
CA PRO A 46 -21.90 -10.83 -1.30
C PRO A 46 -21.22 -11.47 -0.09
N ASP A 47 -21.90 -11.44 1.07
CA ASP A 47 -21.43 -12.03 2.33
C ASP A 47 -21.00 -13.50 2.22
N GLU A 48 -21.63 -14.27 1.33
CA GLU A 48 -21.29 -15.68 1.07
C GLU A 48 -19.83 -15.87 0.58
N HIS A 49 -19.28 -14.84 -0.08
CA HIS A 49 -17.90 -14.83 -0.57
C HIS A 49 -16.93 -14.14 0.40
N MET A 50 -17.43 -13.42 1.41
CA MET A 50 -16.61 -12.75 2.42
C MET A 50 -15.93 -13.74 3.38
N GLY A 51 -16.50 -14.94 3.57
CA GLY A 51 -15.91 -16.02 4.39
C GLY A 51 -14.45 -16.33 4.06
N ASN A 52 -14.07 -16.27 2.78
CA ASN A 52 -12.71 -16.54 2.33
C ASN A 52 -11.69 -15.45 2.72
N PHE A 53 -12.16 -14.23 3.01
CA PHE A 53 -11.31 -13.09 3.38
C PHE A 53 -11.08 -13.01 4.89
N TYR A 54 -12.05 -13.41 5.71
CA TYR A 54 -11.93 -13.35 7.17
C TYR A 54 -10.77 -14.21 7.71
N HIS A 55 -10.46 -15.34 7.08
CA HIS A 55 -9.33 -16.19 7.47
C HIS A 55 -7.95 -15.52 7.28
N MET A 56 -7.86 -14.47 6.46
CA MET A 56 -6.63 -13.72 6.23
C MET A 56 -6.42 -12.59 7.24
N ILE A 57 -7.48 -12.12 7.92
CA ILE A 57 -7.41 -11.07 8.94
C ILE A 57 -6.93 -11.65 10.28
N ASP A 58 -7.40 -12.85 10.66
CA ASP A 58 -6.98 -13.53 11.90
C ASP A 58 -5.50 -13.94 11.90
N ALA A 59 -4.89 -14.17 10.73
CA ALA A 59 -3.48 -14.52 10.63
C ALA A 59 -2.52 -13.34 10.87
N ARG A 60 -3.05 -12.11 11.03
CA ARG A 60 -2.27 -10.89 11.28
C ARG A 60 -2.18 -10.50 12.76
N ASP A 61 -2.71 -11.32 13.65
CA ASP A 61 -2.70 -11.12 15.11
C ASP A 61 -1.47 -11.79 15.81
N ILE A 62 -0.28 -11.70 15.18
CA ILE A 62 1.00 -12.19 15.71
C ILE A 62 2.09 -11.13 15.54
#